data_AF-A0A7C7MVU4-F1
#
_entry.id   AF-A0A7C7MVU4-F1
#
_cell.length_a   1.000
_cell.length_b   1.000
_cell.length_c   1.000
_cell.angle_alpha   90.00
_cell.angle_beta   90.00
_cell.angle_gamma   90.00
#
_symmetry.space_group_name_H-M   'P 1'
#
loop_
_entity.id
_entity.type
_entity.pdbx_description
1 polymer ?
#
loop_
_entity_poly.entity_id
_entity_poly.type
_entity_poly.pdbx_seq_one_letter_code
_entity_poly.pdbx_strand_id
1 'polypeptide(L)'
;MIHTVLNYIVSILSVVLAVVYMLRFSGNSKPYKIFSVYLVFIALIQITLWVYALQKLNNLFLFPYYFIGQFLFVSAFYFSLLRKKWMLPVTLVVLASLVFQYICYPETTKDFNAYGVSITQSVVAFYALLYYYRSLVGEARFLYINAGVLLYFTTSILFFSSSDWITSLNLPDTIENNLDSVNDILYFIFILLILVEWFKNYRTKKTHN
;
A
#
# COMPACT_ATOMS: atom_id res chain seq x y z
N MET A 1 -20.72 1.72 11.82
CA MET A 1 -20.54 0.36 12.39
C MET A 1 -19.74 -0.55 11.46
N ILE A 2 -20.10 -0.69 10.18
CA ILE A 2 -19.38 -1.54 9.21
C ILE A 2 -17.92 -1.11 9.03
N HIS A 3 -17.65 0.17 8.78
CA HIS A 3 -16.29 0.72 8.68
C HIS A 3 -15.41 0.39 9.89
N THR A 4 -15.95 0.61 11.09
CA THR A 4 -15.21 0.38 12.34
C THR A 4 -14.83 -1.09 12.50
N VAL A 5 -15.76 -2.01 12.22
CA VAL A 5 -15.49 -3.45 12.27
C VAL A 5 -14.47 -3.86 11.21
N LEU A 6 -14.62 -3.37 9.98
CA LEU A 6 -13.70 -3.67 8.88
C LEU A 6 -12.28 -3.19 9.19
N ASN A 7 -12.13 -1.99 9.75
CA ASN A 7 -10.84 -1.45 10.16
C ASN A 7 -10.15 -2.33 11.21
N TYR A 8 -10.86 -2.83 12.22
CA TYR A 8 -10.27 -3.77 13.19
C TYR A 8 -9.82 -5.07 12.53
N ILE A 9 -10.64 -5.64 11.64
CA ILE A 9 -10.30 -6.87 10.90
C ILE A 9 -9.03 -6.64 10.07
N VAL A 10 -8.95 -5.53 9.36
CA VAL A 10 -7.82 -5.12 8.53
C VAL A 10 -6.54 -4.95 9.35
N SER A 11 -6.62 -4.30 10.51
CA SER A 11 -5.46 -4.12 11.39
C SER A 11 -4.96 -5.47 11.93
N ILE A 12 -5.87 -6.36 12.38
CA ILE A 12 -5.50 -7.71 12.83
C ILE A 12 -4.86 -8.51 11.70
N LEU A 13 -5.47 -8.51 10.51
CA LEU A 13 -4.94 -9.23 9.34
C LEU A 13 -3.58 -8.72 8.91
N SER A 14 -3.33 -7.40 9.01
CA SER A 14 -2.03 -6.81 8.70
C SER A 14 -0.93 -7.37 9.61
N VAL A 15 -1.21 -7.51 10.91
CA VAL A 15 -0.29 -8.13 11.88
C VAL A 15 -0.09 -9.61 11.57
N VAL A 16 -1.16 -10.36 11.30
CA VAL A 16 -1.09 -11.78 10.94
C VAL A 16 -0.22 -11.97 9.69
N LEU A 17 -0.44 -11.18 8.64
CA LEU A 17 0.37 -11.25 7.42
C LEU A 17 1.84 -10.96 7.67
N ALA A 18 2.15 -9.93 8.48
CA ALA A 18 3.53 -9.63 8.85
C ALA A 18 4.21 -10.82 9.54
N VAL A 19 3.55 -11.42 10.55
CA VAL A 19 4.08 -12.60 11.26
C VAL A 19 4.29 -13.77 10.30
N VAL A 20 3.28 -14.08 9.50
CA VAL A 20 3.26 -15.25 8.64
C VAL A 20 4.29 -15.16 7.51
N TYR A 21 4.53 -13.96 6.97
CA TYR A 21 5.62 -13.71 6.02
C TYR A 21 7.01 -13.74 6.69
N MET A 22 7.12 -13.30 7.94
CA MET A 22 8.38 -13.32 8.68
C MET A 22 8.83 -14.73 9.07
N LEU A 23 7.90 -15.64 9.39
CA LEU A 23 8.21 -17.06 9.68
C LEU A 23 8.93 -17.77 8.53
N ARG A 24 8.76 -17.28 7.30
CA ARG A 24 9.37 -17.83 6.07
C ARG A 24 10.43 -16.89 5.50
N PHE A 25 10.88 -15.89 6.25
CA PHE A 25 11.83 -14.89 5.77
C PHE A 25 13.17 -15.50 5.33
N SER A 26 13.73 -16.36 6.18
CA SER A 26 14.99 -17.06 5.91
C SER A 26 14.76 -18.19 4.89
N GLY A 27 15.41 -18.10 3.74
CA GLY A 27 15.35 -19.11 2.67
C GLY A 27 14.48 -18.76 1.46
N ASN A 28 13.78 -17.63 1.48
CA ASN A 28 12.99 -17.16 0.32
C ASN A 28 13.74 -16.13 -0.54
N SER A 29 13.18 -15.87 -1.73
CA SER A 29 13.74 -14.96 -2.73
C SER A 29 13.86 -13.51 -2.25
N LYS A 30 14.72 -12.70 -2.88
CA LYS A 30 14.88 -11.27 -2.55
C LYS A 30 13.56 -10.46 -2.60
N PRO A 31 12.68 -10.60 -3.63
CA PRO A 31 11.38 -9.93 -3.63
C PRO A 31 10.50 -10.31 -2.44
N TYR A 32 10.51 -11.59 -2.05
CA TYR A 32 9.77 -12.06 -0.88
C TYR A 32 10.23 -11.34 0.38
N LYS A 33 11.54 -11.29 0.63
CA LYS A 33 12.11 -10.63 1.81
C LYS A 33 11.76 -9.13 1.88
N ILE A 34 11.86 -8.43 0.75
CA ILE A 34 11.48 -7.01 0.67
C ILE A 34 10.00 -6.84 1.01
N PHE A 35 9.13 -7.70 0.46
CA PHE A 35 7.71 -7.65 0.74
C PHE A 35 7.37 -8.05 2.19
N SER A 36 8.11 -8.97 2.82
CA SER A 36 7.96 -9.28 4.24
C SER A 36 8.27 -8.06 5.12
N VAL A 37 9.34 -7.31 4.82
CA VAL A 37 9.68 -6.08 5.54
C VAL A 37 8.61 -5.00 5.35
N TYR A 38 8.07 -4.88 4.13
CA TYR A 38 6.91 -4.02 3.85
C TYR A 38 5.72 -4.35 4.75
N LEU A 39 5.37 -5.62 4.89
CA LEU A 39 4.23 -6.04 5.73
C LEU A 39 4.48 -5.74 7.21
N VAL A 40 5.72 -5.90 7.70
CA VAL A 40 6.08 -5.48 9.06
C VAL A 40 5.90 -3.98 9.24
N PHE A 41 6.36 -3.17 8.28
CA PHE A 41 6.15 -1.72 8.29
C PHE A 41 4.64 -1.37 8.36
N ILE A 42 3.81 -2.01 7.54
CA ILE A 42 2.36 -1.79 7.55
C ILE A 42 1.74 -2.21 8.89
N ALA A 43 2.14 -3.35 9.45
CA ALA A 43 1.67 -3.79 10.76
C ALA A 43 2.01 -2.80 11.87
N LEU A 44 3.23 -2.22 11.87
CA LEU A 44 3.63 -1.19 12.83
C LEU A 44 2.78 0.08 12.72
N ILE A 45 2.53 0.55 11.49
CA ILE A 45 1.63 1.70 11.25
C ILE A 45 0.23 1.39 11.77
N GLN A 46 -0.33 0.22 11.46
CA GLN A 46 -1.68 -0.19 11.89
C GLN A 46 -1.79 -0.28 13.42
N ILE A 47 -0.79 -0.85 14.09
CA ILE A 47 -0.74 -0.89 15.56
C ILE A 47 -0.73 0.53 16.13
N THR A 48 0.06 1.43 15.55
CA THR A 48 0.16 2.81 16.04
C THR A 48 -1.16 3.57 15.84
N LEU A 49 -1.78 3.43 14.66
CA LEU A 49 -3.10 3.98 14.37
C LEU A 49 -4.15 3.48 15.39
N TRP A 50 -4.12 2.19 15.71
CA TRP A 50 -5.02 1.59 16.69
C TRP A 50 -4.80 2.13 18.10
N VAL A 51 -3.55 2.24 18.56
CA VAL A 51 -3.22 2.83 19.87
C VAL A 51 -3.71 4.27 19.99
N TYR A 52 -3.49 5.09 18.95
CA TYR A 52 -3.97 6.47 18.93
C TYR A 52 -5.50 6.54 18.94
N ALA A 53 -6.17 5.66 18.19
CA ALA A 53 -7.64 5.58 18.17
C ALA A 53 -8.21 5.23 19.56
N LEU A 54 -7.59 4.29 20.29
CA LEU A 54 -7.98 3.94 21.67
C LEU A 54 -7.83 5.13 22.63
N GLN A 55 -6.81 5.95 22.43
CA GLN A 55 -6.55 7.15 23.23
C GLN A 55 -7.33 8.38 22.76
N LYS A 56 -8.13 8.26 21.68
CA LYS A 56 -8.85 9.37 21.02
C LYS A 56 -7.92 10.52 20.59
N LEU A 57 -6.67 10.18 20.22
CA LEU A 57 -5.69 11.14 19.74
C LEU A 57 -5.76 11.25 18.21
N ASN A 58 -5.45 12.45 17.69
CA ASN A 58 -5.33 12.65 16.26
C ASN A 58 -4.14 11.84 15.72
N ASN A 59 -4.39 11.00 14.73
CA ASN A 59 -3.43 10.10 14.11
C ASN A 59 -3.09 10.48 12.65
N LEU A 60 -3.64 11.59 12.15
CA LEU A 60 -3.49 12.05 10.76
C LEU A 60 -2.03 12.30 10.38
N PHE A 61 -1.20 12.72 11.33
CA PHE A 61 0.24 12.90 11.11
C PHE A 61 0.96 11.62 10.65
N LEU A 62 0.42 10.43 10.87
CA LEU A 62 0.99 9.16 10.40
C LEU A 62 0.80 8.95 8.90
N PHE A 63 -0.13 9.67 8.28
CA PHE A 63 -0.54 9.46 6.91
C PHE A 63 0.60 9.69 5.89
N PRO A 64 1.40 10.79 5.98
CA PRO A 64 2.63 10.94 5.19
C PRO A 64 3.61 9.79 5.30
N TYR A 65 3.85 9.31 6.52
CA TYR A 65 4.78 8.21 6.76
C TYR A 65 4.27 6.92 6.12
N TYR A 66 2.96 6.66 6.22
CA TYR A 66 2.31 5.50 5.63
C TYR A 66 2.50 5.45 4.10
N PHE A 67 2.07 6.48 3.36
CA PHE A 67 2.07 6.40 1.89
C PHE A 67 3.50 6.50 1.32
N ILE A 68 4.39 7.28 1.94
CA ILE A 68 5.80 7.36 1.52
C ILE A 68 6.52 6.04 1.79
N GLY A 69 6.33 5.45 2.97
CA GLY A 69 6.89 4.14 3.29
C GLY A 69 6.37 3.06 2.34
N GLN A 70 5.06 3.04 2.09
CA GLN A 70 4.43 2.14 1.13
C GLN A 70 5.03 2.31 -0.27
N PHE A 71 5.20 3.55 -0.75
CA PHE A 71 5.84 3.85 -2.02
C PHE A 71 7.25 3.27 -2.12
N LEU A 72 8.10 3.50 -1.10
CA LEU A 72 9.49 3.07 -1.09
C LEU A 72 9.60 1.54 -1.10
N PHE A 73 8.88 0.87 -0.21
CA PHE A 73 8.93 -0.58 -0.08
C PHE A 73 8.35 -1.28 -1.32
N VAL A 74 7.21 -0.82 -1.82
CA VAL A 74 6.57 -1.43 -3.00
C VAL A 74 7.38 -1.13 -4.27
N SER A 75 7.98 0.06 -4.39
CA SER A 75 8.94 0.36 -5.48
C SER A 75 10.18 -0.55 -5.41
N ALA A 76 10.73 -0.79 -4.22
CA ALA A 76 11.85 -1.71 -4.04
C ALA A 76 11.47 -3.16 -4.38
N PHE A 77 10.25 -3.57 -4.03
CA PHE A 77 9.68 -4.86 -4.42
C PHE A 77 9.63 -5.00 -5.95
N TYR A 78 9.04 -4.04 -6.66
CA TYR A 78 9.01 -4.06 -8.13
C TYR A 78 10.39 -3.93 -8.76
N PHE A 79 11.31 -3.16 -8.17
CA PHE A 79 12.69 -3.09 -8.66
C PHE A 79 13.37 -4.46 -8.58
N SER A 80 13.13 -5.23 -7.52
CA SER A 80 13.68 -6.58 -7.39
C SER A 80 13.08 -7.58 -8.39
N LEU A 81 11.82 -7.38 -8.77
CA LEU A 81 11.14 -8.16 -9.79
C LEU A 81 11.60 -7.77 -11.19
N LEU A 82 11.42 -6.51 -11.58
CA LEU A 82 11.64 -5.96 -12.92
C LEU A 82 13.12 -5.73 -13.27
N ARG A 83 13.96 -5.42 -12.26
CA ARG A 83 15.40 -5.11 -12.39
C ARG A 83 15.72 -3.99 -13.37
N LYS A 84 14.83 -2.99 -13.50
CA LYS A 84 14.99 -1.84 -14.38
C LYS A 84 15.67 -0.69 -13.64
N LYS A 85 16.90 -0.33 -14.07
CA LYS A 85 17.71 0.70 -13.40
C LYS A 85 17.06 2.09 -13.37
N TRP A 86 16.22 2.41 -14.37
CA TRP A 86 15.51 3.70 -14.46
C TRP A 86 14.50 3.92 -13.32
N MET A 87 14.08 2.87 -12.61
CA MET A 87 13.15 3.01 -11.48
C MET A 87 13.77 3.80 -10.32
N LEU A 88 15.09 3.72 -10.12
CA LEU A 88 15.79 4.45 -9.05
C LEU A 88 15.71 5.98 -9.21
N PRO A 89 16.09 6.58 -10.37
CA PRO A 89 15.92 8.01 -10.55
C PRO A 89 14.44 8.43 -10.52
N VAL A 90 13.50 7.60 -10.99
CA VAL A 90 12.06 7.91 -10.86
C VAL A 90 11.64 7.98 -9.38
N THR A 91 12.06 7.03 -8.55
CA THR A 91 11.82 7.09 -7.10
C THR A 91 12.41 8.36 -6.49
N LEU A 92 13.64 8.74 -6.85
CA LEU A 92 14.27 9.97 -6.36
C LEU A 92 13.52 11.23 -6.79
N VAL A 93 13.06 11.30 -8.04
CA VAL A 93 12.27 12.44 -8.56
C VAL A 93 10.94 12.58 -7.81
N VAL A 94 10.24 11.46 -7.57
CA VAL A 94 8.98 11.50 -6.80
C VAL A 94 9.24 11.99 -5.38
N LEU A 95 10.25 11.46 -4.69
CA LEU A 95 10.60 11.94 -3.34
C LEU A 95 10.99 13.42 -3.33
N ALA A 96 11.79 13.87 -4.30
CA ALA A 96 12.16 15.28 -4.43
C ALA A 96 10.92 16.17 -4.64
N SER A 97 9.95 15.71 -5.43
CA SER A 97 8.68 16.43 -5.62
C SER A 97 7.86 16.53 -4.33
N LEU A 98 7.86 15.49 -3.48
CA LEU A 98 7.19 15.54 -2.17
C LEU A 98 7.90 16.49 -1.21
N VAL A 99 9.24 16.44 -1.16
CA VAL A 99 10.02 17.38 -0.35
C VAL A 99 9.76 18.82 -0.79
N PHE A 100 9.77 19.07 -2.10
CA PHE A 100 9.44 20.39 -2.65
C PHE A 100 8.02 20.82 -2.27
N GLN A 101 7.03 19.93 -2.41
CA GLN A 101 5.66 20.19 -1.98
C GLN A 101 5.58 20.59 -0.50
N TYR A 102 6.25 19.86 0.39
CA TYR A 102 6.24 20.15 1.82
C TYR A 102 6.99 21.44 2.21
N ILE A 103 7.95 21.88 1.39
CA ILE A 103 8.60 23.19 1.56
C ILE A 103 7.63 24.31 1.16
N CYS A 104 6.90 24.13 0.05
CA CYS A 104 5.95 25.14 -0.43
C CYS A 104 4.66 25.20 0.37
N TYR A 105 4.17 24.06 0.87
CA TYR A 105 2.89 23.90 1.55
C TYR A 105 3.03 23.06 2.83
N PRO A 106 3.70 23.59 3.87
CA PRO A 106 4.03 22.82 5.08
C PRO A 106 2.79 22.34 5.85
N GLU A 107 1.66 23.03 5.75
CA GLU A 107 0.36 22.61 6.30
C GLU A 107 -0.07 21.21 5.86
N THR A 108 0.28 20.79 4.63
CA THR A 108 -0.01 19.44 4.10
C THR A 108 0.70 18.30 4.84
N THR A 109 1.62 18.61 5.77
CA THR A 109 2.24 17.60 6.66
C THR A 109 1.32 17.16 7.80
N LYS A 110 0.38 18.02 8.20
CA LYS A 110 -0.58 17.75 9.29
C LYS A 110 -1.95 17.36 8.75
N ASP A 111 -2.23 17.77 7.52
CA ASP A 111 -3.48 17.51 6.82
C ASP A 111 -3.32 16.40 5.77
N PHE A 112 -4.42 16.12 5.10
CA PHE A 112 -4.51 15.14 4.03
C PHE A 112 -3.68 15.58 2.81
N ASN A 113 -2.79 14.72 2.31
CA ASN A 113 -1.96 15.00 1.13
C ASN A 113 -2.39 14.14 -0.07
N ALA A 114 -3.48 14.52 -0.74
CA ALA A 114 -3.99 13.78 -1.89
C ALA A 114 -3.02 13.73 -3.06
N TYR A 115 -2.29 14.83 -3.33
CA TYR A 115 -1.25 14.87 -4.36
C TYR A 115 -0.18 13.81 -4.10
N GLY A 116 0.33 13.76 -2.86
CA GLY A 116 1.41 12.86 -2.48
C GLY A 116 1.04 11.38 -2.64
N VAL A 117 -0.19 11.04 -2.24
CA VAL A 117 -0.73 9.70 -2.43
C VAL A 117 -0.92 9.39 -3.92
N SER A 118 -1.50 10.33 -4.67
CA SER A 118 -1.80 10.14 -6.09
C SER A 118 -0.54 9.91 -6.91
N ILE A 119 0.52 10.72 -6.73
CA ILE A 119 1.76 10.57 -7.51
C ILE A 119 2.50 9.29 -7.14
N THR A 120 2.59 8.96 -5.84
CA THR A 120 3.30 7.76 -5.38
C THR A 120 2.60 6.48 -5.82
N GLN A 121 1.27 6.43 -5.67
CA GLN A 121 0.49 5.26 -6.08
C GLN A 121 0.44 5.12 -7.60
N SER A 122 0.38 6.22 -8.36
CA SER A 122 0.39 6.17 -9.83
C SER A 122 1.66 5.51 -10.38
N VAL A 123 2.82 5.86 -9.82
CA VAL A 123 4.11 5.26 -10.21
C VAL A 123 4.14 3.77 -9.88
N VAL A 124 3.63 3.38 -8.72
CA VAL A 124 3.54 1.95 -8.34
C VAL A 124 2.55 1.18 -9.21
N ALA A 125 1.39 1.76 -9.54
CA ALA A 125 0.42 1.17 -10.45
C ALA A 125 1.03 0.95 -11.83
N PHE A 126 1.82 1.91 -12.33
CA PHE A 126 2.58 1.73 -13.57
C PHE A 126 3.59 0.58 -13.48
N TYR A 127 4.31 0.43 -12.37
CA TYR A 127 5.19 -0.71 -12.16
C TYR A 127 4.44 -2.05 -12.13
N ALA A 128 3.25 -2.09 -11.55
CA ALA A 128 2.39 -3.26 -11.53
C ALA A 128 1.94 -3.68 -12.94
N LEU A 129 1.61 -2.71 -13.80
CA LEU A 129 1.29 -2.96 -15.21
C LEU A 129 2.49 -3.51 -15.99
N LEU A 130 3.67 -2.91 -15.82
CA LEU A 130 4.90 -3.41 -16.43
C LEU A 130 5.23 -4.84 -15.99
N TYR A 131 4.97 -5.16 -14.72
CA TYR A 131 5.16 -6.50 -14.20
C TYR A 131 4.19 -7.50 -14.82
N TYR A 132 2.93 -7.12 -15.02
CA TYR A 132 1.99 -7.96 -15.76
C TYR A 132 2.48 -8.25 -17.17
N TYR A 133 2.88 -7.23 -17.92
CA TYR A 133 3.41 -7.43 -19.26
C TYR A 133 4.59 -8.42 -19.28
N ARG A 134 5.53 -8.28 -18.34
CA ARG A 134 6.64 -9.22 -18.19
C ARG A 134 6.17 -10.64 -17.86
N SER A 135 5.16 -10.79 -17.00
CA SER A 135 4.67 -12.10 -16.57
C SER A 135 4.00 -12.90 -17.67
N LEU A 136 3.57 -12.25 -18.77
CA LEU A 136 3.03 -12.95 -19.96
C LEU A 136 4.07 -13.79 -20.70
N VAL A 137 5.35 -13.40 -20.62
CA VAL A 137 6.45 -14.04 -21.36
C VAL A 137 7.37 -14.85 -20.43
N GLY A 138 7.30 -14.65 -19.12
CA GLY A 138 8.25 -15.22 -18.16
C GLY A 138 7.61 -15.77 -16.89
N GLU A 139 8.42 -15.87 -15.83
CA GLU A 139 7.97 -16.39 -14.53
C GLU A 139 6.89 -15.50 -13.89
N ALA A 140 5.73 -16.09 -13.65
CA ALA A 140 4.57 -15.43 -13.06
C ALA A 140 4.52 -15.62 -11.53
N ARG A 141 5.51 -15.08 -10.81
CA ARG A 141 5.51 -15.07 -9.33
C ARG A 141 4.75 -13.86 -8.80
N PHE A 142 4.22 -13.92 -7.58
CA PHE A 142 3.59 -12.75 -6.93
C PHE A 142 2.40 -12.15 -7.69
N LEU A 143 1.68 -12.95 -8.49
CA LEU A 143 0.58 -12.45 -9.31
C LEU A 143 -0.61 -11.95 -8.49
N TYR A 144 -0.93 -12.60 -7.36
CA TYR A 144 -2.05 -12.14 -6.52
C TYR A 144 -1.68 -10.84 -5.80
N ILE A 145 -0.43 -10.71 -5.34
CA ILE A 145 0.09 -9.43 -4.83
C ILE A 145 0.02 -8.36 -5.91
N ASN A 146 0.48 -8.64 -7.13
CA ASN A 146 0.45 -7.67 -8.23
C ASN A 146 -0.99 -7.23 -8.58
N ALA A 147 -1.93 -8.18 -8.58
CA ALA A 147 -3.35 -7.89 -8.79
C ALA A 147 -3.92 -6.98 -7.72
N GLY A 148 -3.61 -7.28 -6.46
CA GLY A 148 -4.05 -6.49 -5.33
C GLY A 148 -3.46 -5.08 -5.33
N VAL A 149 -2.15 -4.95 -5.65
CA VAL A 149 -1.51 -3.64 -5.81
C VAL A 149 -2.19 -2.84 -6.91
N LEU A 150 -2.35 -3.41 -8.11
CA LEU A 150 -2.93 -2.66 -9.23
C LEU A 150 -4.37 -2.24 -8.92
N LEU A 151 -5.19 -3.16 -8.41
CA LEU A 151 -6.60 -2.89 -8.08
C LEU A 151 -6.72 -1.80 -7.01
N TYR A 152 -6.06 -2.00 -5.86
CA TYR A 152 -6.18 -1.06 -4.75
C TYR A 152 -5.53 0.28 -5.06
N PHE A 153 -4.32 0.31 -5.63
CA PHE A 153 -3.63 1.59 -5.86
C PHE A 153 -4.36 2.41 -6.92
N THR A 154 -4.90 1.80 -7.98
CA THR A 154 -5.64 2.55 -9.01
C THR A 154 -6.93 3.15 -8.45
N THR A 155 -7.66 2.38 -7.65
CA THR A 155 -8.92 2.84 -7.04
C THR A 155 -8.69 3.84 -5.91
N SER A 156 -7.62 3.65 -5.15
CA SER A 156 -7.18 4.56 -4.11
C SER A 156 -6.77 5.92 -4.68
N ILE A 157 -6.06 5.98 -5.81
CA ILE A 157 -5.79 7.26 -6.51
C ILE A 157 -7.09 8.01 -6.82
N LEU A 158 -8.11 7.32 -7.34
CA LEU A 158 -9.41 7.92 -7.64
C LEU A 158 -10.09 8.43 -6.37
N PHE A 159 -10.08 7.63 -5.30
CA PHE A 159 -10.61 8.03 -4.00
C PHE A 159 -9.94 9.29 -3.47
N PHE A 160 -8.61 9.28 -3.34
CA PHE A 160 -7.83 10.38 -2.79
C PHE A 160 -7.95 11.64 -3.64
N SER A 161 -7.93 11.50 -4.97
CA SER A 161 -8.16 12.64 -5.87
C SER A 161 -9.56 13.20 -5.72
N SER A 162 -10.59 12.34 -5.59
CA SER A 162 -12.00 12.77 -5.54
C SER A 162 -12.39 13.40 -4.20
N SER A 163 -11.81 12.93 -3.09
CA SER A 163 -12.08 13.45 -1.74
C SER A 163 -11.80 14.96 -1.66
N ASP A 164 -10.66 15.42 -2.17
CA ASP A 164 -10.33 16.85 -2.24
C ASP A 164 -11.39 17.67 -3.01
N TRP A 165 -11.89 17.14 -4.14
CA TRP A 165 -12.92 17.82 -4.92
C TRP A 165 -14.26 17.86 -4.20
N ILE A 166 -14.65 16.78 -3.54
CA ILE A 166 -15.92 16.67 -2.79
C ILE A 166 -15.99 17.72 -1.70
N THR A 167 -14.91 17.87 -0.92
CA THR A 167 -14.80 18.90 0.11
C THR A 167 -14.83 20.30 -0.51
N SER A 168 -14.06 20.53 -1.58
CA SER A 168 -14.02 21.85 -2.24
C SER A 168 -15.35 22.31 -2.86
N LEU A 169 -16.17 21.36 -3.30
CA LEU A 169 -17.47 21.60 -3.93
C LEU A 169 -18.63 21.61 -2.93
N ASN A 170 -18.36 21.41 -1.63
CA ASN A 170 -19.37 21.28 -0.57
C ASN A 170 -20.46 20.25 -0.91
N LEU A 171 -20.05 19.11 -1.48
CA LEU A 171 -20.98 18.02 -1.78
C LEU A 171 -21.45 17.32 -0.49
N PRO A 172 -22.59 16.60 -0.52
CA PRO A 172 -23.11 15.93 0.67
C PRO A 172 -22.15 14.89 1.24
N ASP A 173 -21.99 14.87 2.56
CA ASP A 173 -21.16 13.90 3.31
C ASP A 173 -21.49 12.43 3.00
N THR A 174 -22.71 12.15 2.53
CA THR A 174 -23.10 10.80 2.11
C THR A 174 -22.28 10.28 0.93
N ILE A 175 -21.81 11.15 0.04
CA ILE A 175 -20.95 10.80 -1.08
C ILE A 175 -19.56 10.42 -0.58
N GLU A 176 -18.99 11.21 0.33
CA GLU A 176 -17.68 10.95 0.95
C GLU A 176 -17.69 9.62 1.71
N ASN A 177 -18.67 9.40 2.60
CA ASN A 177 -18.80 8.16 3.36
C ASN A 177 -18.94 6.91 2.48
N ASN A 178 -19.63 7.03 1.33
CA ASN A 178 -19.75 5.93 0.37
C ASN A 178 -18.41 5.63 -0.32
N LEU A 179 -17.66 6.67 -0.68
CA LEU A 179 -16.32 6.52 -1.27
C LEU A 179 -15.33 5.91 -0.26
N ASP A 180 -15.39 6.33 1.00
CA ASP A 180 -14.62 5.72 2.09
C ASP A 180 -14.93 4.23 2.20
N SER A 181 -16.21 3.86 2.12
CA SER A 181 -16.65 2.45 2.22
C SER A 181 -16.05 1.61 1.11
N VAL A 182 -16.07 2.14 -0.12
CA VAL A 182 -15.53 1.45 -1.29
C VAL A 182 -14.01 1.29 -1.16
N ASN A 183 -13.31 2.33 -0.73
CA ASN A 183 -11.86 2.28 -0.52
C ASN A 183 -11.48 1.28 0.58
N ASP A 184 -12.21 1.24 1.70
CA ASP A 184 -11.99 0.28 2.79
C ASP A 184 -12.19 -1.17 2.32
N ILE A 185 -13.26 -1.43 1.56
CA ILE A 185 -13.54 -2.76 0.99
C ILE A 185 -12.43 -3.19 0.02
N LEU A 186 -11.95 -2.28 -0.83
CA LEU A 186 -10.88 -2.57 -1.78
C LEU A 186 -9.54 -2.80 -1.09
N TYR A 187 -9.26 -2.08 -0.01
CA TYR A 187 -8.10 -2.35 0.84
C TYR A 187 -8.18 -3.72 1.51
N PHE A 188 -9.37 -4.11 1.98
CA PHE A 188 -9.61 -5.45 2.51
C PHE A 188 -9.39 -6.53 1.45
N ILE A 189 -9.88 -6.35 0.22
CA ILE A 189 -9.63 -7.27 -0.90
C ILE A 189 -8.12 -7.36 -1.20
N PHE A 190 -7.39 -6.26 -1.15
CA PHE A 190 -5.93 -6.26 -1.32
C PHE A 190 -5.23 -7.15 -0.26
N ILE A 191 -5.61 -7.02 1.01
CA ILE A 191 -5.11 -7.87 2.09
C ILE A 191 -5.42 -9.34 1.86
N LEU A 192 -6.64 -9.67 1.39
CA LEU A 192 -7.01 -11.05 1.06
C LEU A 192 -6.15 -11.61 -0.09
N LEU A 193 -5.85 -10.82 -1.11
CA LEU A 193 -4.98 -11.25 -2.21
C LEU A 193 -3.54 -11.52 -1.76
N ILE A 194 -3.01 -10.72 -0.82
CA ILE A 194 -1.72 -11.00 -0.17
C ILE A 194 -1.78 -12.34 0.59
N LEU A 195 -2.85 -12.58 1.34
CA LEU A 195 -3.04 -13.83 2.06
C LEU A 195 -3.12 -15.04 1.12
N VAL A 196 -3.85 -14.90 0.01
CA VAL A 196 -3.97 -15.94 -1.02
C VAL A 196 -2.62 -16.24 -1.66
N GLU A 197 -1.81 -15.21 -1.96
CA GLU A 197 -0.45 -15.38 -2.47
C GLU A 197 0.38 -16.23 -1.51
N TRP A 198 0.38 -15.89 -0.22
CA TRP A 198 1.11 -16.65 0.78
C TRP A 198 0.63 -18.09 0.89
N PHE A 199 -0.69 -18.26 0.98
CA PHE A 199 -1.30 -19.56 1.19
C PHE A 199 -0.99 -20.53 0.04
N LYS A 200 -1.07 -20.04 -1.20
CA LYS A 200 -0.84 -20.86 -2.41
C LYS A 200 0.64 -21.12 -2.67
N ASN A 201 1.51 -20.13 -2.45
CA ASN A 201 2.89 -20.19 -2.95
C ASN A 201 3.95 -20.40 -1.86
N TYR A 202 3.66 -20.12 -0.59
CA TYR A 202 4.67 -20.05 0.47
C TYR A 202 4.31 -20.78 1.77
N ARG A 203 3.07 -21.28 1.91
CA ARG A 203 2.64 -22.05 3.09
C ARG A 203 3.44 -23.35 3.26
N THR A 204 3.55 -24.15 2.20
CA THR A 204 4.29 -25.41 2.22
C THR A 204 5.75 -25.19 1.83
N LYS A 205 6.67 -25.85 2.55
CA LYS A 205 8.08 -25.87 2.14
C LYS A 205 8.14 -26.75 0.90
N LYS A 206 8.46 -26.19 -0.27
CA LYS A 206 8.79 -27.03 -1.43
C LYS A 206 10.06 -27.81 -1.07
N THR A 207 9.91 -29.09 -0.72
CA THR A 207 11.02 -30.04 -0.70
C THR A 207 11.46 -30.20 -2.15
N HIS A 208 12.56 -29.52 -2.51
CA HIS A 208 13.33 -29.92 -3.68
C HIS A 208 13.92 -31.29 -3.34
N ASN A 209 13.28 -32.34 -3.85
CA ASN A 209 13.92 -33.63 -4.06
C ASN A 209 14.79 -33.53 -5.32
#